data_AF-A0A947EZT8-F1
#
_entry.id   AF-A0A947EZT8-F1
#
_cell.length_a   1.000
_cell.length_b   1.000
_cell.length_c   1.000
_cell.angle_alpha   90.00
_cell.angle_beta   90.00
_cell.angle_gamma   90.00
#
_symmetry.space_group_name_H-M   'P 1'
#
loop_
_entity.id
_entity.type
_entity.pdbx_description
1 polymer ?
#
loop_
_entity_poly.entity_id
_entity_poly.type
_entity_poly.pdbx_seq_one_letter_code
_entity_poly.pdbx_strand_id
1 'polypeptide(L)'
;LYICTSCDRCSTVCPSGINLRDIFVSARYQLLNQGVPETSILSHFSFPLAVAKSYVDDHLKALKRLEERFKNSFKKLSDMTTLTLAKPALVGNNSFQGCYSCQRCTNICPVVRLYDNPAEQLDMLPHQIIFSLGIGNKEIAMGSRMIWSCSTCYLCQEHCPNQVELTDIFYNLKNAAISKIESGGNA
;
A
#
# COMPACT_ATOMS: atom_id res chain seq x y z
N LEU A 1 -5.37 -13.31 -13.76
CA LEU A 1 -4.21 -13.75 -12.93
C LEU A 1 -3.40 -12.59 -12.34
N TYR A 2 -3.17 -11.52 -13.10
CA TYR A 2 -2.10 -10.58 -12.83
C TYR A 2 -2.48 -9.38 -11.96
N ILE A 3 -3.77 -9.07 -11.88
CA ILE A 3 -4.35 -8.05 -10.99
C ILE A 3 -4.39 -8.53 -9.52
N CYS A 4 -4.30 -9.84 -9.29
CA CYS A 4 -4.34 -10.40 -7.95
C CYS A 4 -3.12 -9.95 -7.12
N THR A 5 -3.35 -9.26 -6.02
CA THR A 5 -2.30 -8.77 -5.12
C THR A 5 -1.82 -9.82 -4.11
N SER A 6 -2.35 -11.05 -4.18
CA SER A 6 -2.07 -12.13 -3.22
C SER A 6 -2.43 -11.79 -1.77
N CYS A 7 -3.40 -10.89 -1.54
CA CYS A 7 -3.86 -10.47 -0.20
C CYS A 7 -4.75 -11.49 0.53
N ASP A 8 -4.91 -12.70 -0.01
CA ASP A 8 -5.65 -13.85 0.56
C ASP A 8 -7.16 -13.68 0.78
N ARG A 9 -7.70 -12.48 0.67
CA ARG A 9 -9.09 -12.21 1.03
C ARG A 9 -10.11 -12.94 0.15
N CYS A 10 -9.79 -13.17 -1.12
CA CYS A 10 -10.66 -13.93 -2.02
C CYS A 10 -10.86 -15.38 -1.53
N SER A 11 -9.84 -15.98 -0.89
CA SER A 11 -9.96 -17.28 -0.25
C SER A 11 -10.78 -17.20 1.04
N THR A 12 -10.58 -16.17 1.86
CA THR A 12 -11.27 -16.06 3.16
C THR A 12 -12.76 -15.72 3.06
N VAL A 13 -13.18 -15.03 1.99
CA VAL A 13 -14.59 -14.64 1.78
C VAL A 13 -15.35 -15.59 0.86
N CYS A 14 -14.70 -16.63 0.32
CA CYS A 14 -15.36 -17.52 -0.65
C CYS A 14 -16.40 -18.41 0.06
N PRO A 15 -17.70 -18.30 -0.27
CA PRO A 15 -18.73 -19.13 0.35
C PRO A 15 -18.60 -20.61 -0.03
N SER A 16 -17.94 -20.89 -1.15
CA SER A 16 -17.68 -22.25 -1.64
C SER A 16 -16.38 -22.86 -1.09
N GLY A 17 -15.66 -22.15 -0.21
CA GLY A 17 -14.40 -22.63 0.38
C GLY A 17 -13.25 -22.77 -0.62
N ILE A 18 -13.33 -22.13 -1.78
CA ILE A 18 -12.29 -22.21 -2.82
C ILE A 18 -11.08 -21.39 -2.37
N ASN A 19 -9.91 -22.04 -2.32
CA ASN A 19 -8.64 -21.35 -2.06
C ASN A 19 -8.15 -20.64 -3.33
N LEU A 20 -8.79 -19.52 -3.65
CA LEU A 20 -8.45 -18.71 -4.83
C LEU A 20 -7.00 -18.26 -4.83
N ARG A 21 -6.42 -17.90 -3.67
CA ARG A 21 -5.00 -17.55 -3.55
C ARG A 21 -4.10 -18.65 -4.12
N ASP A 22 -4.30 -19.89 -3.70
CA ASP A 22 -3.49 -21.02 -4.14
C ASP A 22 -3.65 -21.28 -5.65
N ILE A 23 -4.88 -21.22 -6.16
CA ILE A 23 -5.15 -21.34 -7.60
C ILE A 23 -4.42 -20.26 -8.40
N PHE A 24 -4.52 -18.99 -7.98
CA PHE A 24 -3.86 -17.88 -8.67
C PHE A 24 -2.34 -17.99 -8.62
N VAL A 25 -1.78 -18.47 -7.50
CA VAL A 25 -0.34 -18.69 -7.34
C VAL A 25 0.12 -19.85 -8.23
N SER A 26 -0.54 -21.00 -8.18
CA SER A 26 -0.21 -22.19 -8.97
C SER A 26 -0.29 -21.94 -10.47
N ALA A 27 -1.33 -21.25 -10.94
CA ALA A 27 -1.47 -20.89 -12.35
C ALA A 27 -0.36 -19.92 -12.82
N ARG A 28 0.14 -19.03 -11.95
CA ARG A 28 1.33 -18.20 -12.28
C ARG A 28 2.57 -19.06 -12.47
N TYR A 29 2.80 -20.04 -11.59
CA TYR A 29 3.95 -20.95 -11.72
C TYR A 29 3.88 -21.80 -12.99
N GLN A 30 2.68 -22.27 -13.37
CA GLN A 30 2.51 -23.01 -14.62
C GLN A 30 2.87 -22.17 -15.85
N LEU A 31 2.41 -20.91 -15.90
CA LEU A 31 2.75 -19.99 -17.00
C LEU A 31 4.24 -19.66 -17.05
N LEU A 32 4.89 -19.53 -15.89
CA LEU A 32 6.34 -19.35 -15.80
C LEU A 32 7.10 -20.57 -16.33
N ASN A 33 6.65 -21.79 -15.98
CA ASN A 33 7.23 -23.03 -16.50
C ASN A 33 7.08 -23.19 -18.02
N GLN A 34 6.01 -22.66 -18.60
CA GLN A 34 5.79 -22.64 -20.05
C GLN A 34 6.66 -21.60 -20.79
N GLY A 35 7.47 -20.83 -20.06
CA GLY A 35 8.39 -19.87 -20.67
C GLY A 35 7.71 -18.63 -21.25
N VAL A 36 6.53 -18.26 -20.75
CA VAL A 36 5.77 -17.08 -21.18
C VAL A 36 5.88 -15.96 -20.13
N PRO A 37 7.03 -15.27 -19.99
CA PRO A 37 7.12 -14.12 -19.12
C PRO A 37 6.54 -12.91 -19.86
N GLU A 38 5.25 -12.63 -19.67
CA GLU A 38 4.76 -11.29 -20.00
C GLU A 38 5.41 -10.30 -19.02
N THR A 39 6.32 -9.50 -19.54
CA THR A 39 7.12 -8.52 -18.79
C THR A 39 6.28 -7.41 -18.14
N SER A 40 4.99 -7.33 -18.48
CA SER A 40 3.99 -6.40 -17.93
C SER A 40 3.31 -6.90 -16.63
N ILE A 41 3.67 -8.10 -16.14
CA ILE A 41 2.97 -8.83 -15.05
C ILE A 41 3.72 -8.80 -13.73
N LEU A 42 4.42 -7.71 -13.47
CA LEU A 42 5.19 -7.53 -12.24
C LEU A 42 4.28 -7.18 -11.06
N SER A 43 3.42 -8.13 -10.64
CA SER A 43 3.06 -8.21 -9.23
C SER A 43 4.35 -8.39 -8.43
N HIS A 44 4.41 -7.82 -7.23
CA HIS A 44 5.62 -7.81 -6.40
C HIS A 44 6.26 -9.21 -6.22
N PHE A 45 5.44 -10.27 -6.30
CA PHE A 45 5.86 -11.67 -6.16
C PHE A 45 6.29 -12.37 -7.47
N SER A 46 5.84 -11.93 -8.64
CA SER A 46 6.18 -12.56 -9.93
C SER A 46 7.48 -12.02 -10.53
N PHE A 47 7.91 -10.82 -10.10
CA PHE A 47 9.16 -10.20 -10.55
C PHE A 47 10.41 -11.04 -10.24
N PRO A 48 10.61 -11.56 -9.01
CA PRO A 48 11.76 -12.40 -8.71
C PRO A 48 11.84 -13.68 -9.54
N LEU A 49 10.70 -14.34 -9.74
CA LEU A 49 10.62 -15.62 -10.44
C LEU A 49 10.88 -15.47 -11.94
N ALA A 50 10.31 -14.43 -12.56
CA ALA A 50 10.51 -14.13 -13.98
C ALA A 50 11.97 -13.78 -14.32
N VAL A 51 12.69 -13.14 -13.41
CA VAL A 51 14.12 -12.81 -13.59
C VAL A 51 15.03 -13.99 -13.26
N ALA A 52 14.63 -14.84 -12.31
CA ALA A 52 15.41 -16.00 -11.91
C ALA A 52 15.43 -17.11 -12.96
N LYS A 53 14.36 -17.27 -13.78
CA LYS A 53 14.12 -18.22 -14.91
C LYS A 53 14.49 -19.72 -14.72
N SER A 54 15.39 -20.06 -13.81
CA SER A 54 16.05 -21.36 -13.63
C SER A 54 15.78 -21.99 -12.26
N TYR A 55 14.92 -21.38 -11.44
CA TYR A 55 14.62 -21.77 -10.05
C TYR A 55 13.12 -21.76 -9.80
N VAL A 56 12.35 -22.41 -10.66
CA VAL A 56 10.88 -22.34 -10.60
C VAL A 56 10.30 -23.09 -9.38
N ASP A 57 11.03 -24.08 -8.87
CA ASP A 57 10.54 -24.99 -7.81
C ASP A 57 10.83 -24.52 -6.37
N ASP A 58 11.67 -23.50 -6.18
CA ASP A 58 12.04 -23.01 -4.83
C ASP A 58 12.16 -21.48 -4.81
N HIS A 59 11.11 -20.85 -4.29
CA HIS A 59 10.99 -19.40 -4.17
C HIS A 59 12.10 -18.76 -3.31
N LEU A 60 12.53 -19.41 -2.23
CA LEU A 60 13.59 -18.88 -1.36
C LEU A 60 14.94 -18.88 -2.07
N LYS A 61 15.22 -19.94 -2.82
CA LYS A 61 16.44 -20.06 -3.63
C LYS A 61 16.46 -19.08 -4.79
N ALA A 62 15.33 -18.88 -5.46
CA ALA A 62 15.17 -17.88 -6.52
C ALA A 62 15.42 -16.45 -5.99
N LEU A 63 14.83 -16.11 -4.84
CA LEU A 63 15.02 -14.82 -4.19
C LEU A 63 16.48 -14.55 -3.82
N LYS A 64 17.18 -15.51 -3.20
CA LYS A 64 18.59 -15.33 -2.83
C LYS A 64 19.50 -15.04 -4.02
N ARG A 65 19.31 -15.76 -5.13
CA ARG A 65 20.10 -15.54 -6.36
C ARG A 65 19.77 -14.22 -7.05
N LEU A 66 18.49 -13.82 -7.03
CA LEU A 66 18.10 -12.51 -7.50
C LEU A 66 18.75 -11.42 -6.65
N GLU A 67 18.72 -11.56 -5.33
CA GLU A 67 19.32 -10.64 -4.38
C GLU A 67 20.83 -10.47 -4.64
N GLU A 68 21.55 -11.56 -4.92
CA GLU A 68 22.96 -11.52 -5.33
C GLU A 68 23.16 -10.77 -6.66
N ARG A 69 22.34 -11.04 -7.68
CA ARG A 69 22.39 -10.30 -8.96
C ARG A 69 22.14 -8.81 -8.77
N PHE A 70 21.12 -8.45 -7.99
CA PHE A 70 20.79 -7.05 -7.73
C PHE A 70 21.87 -6.33 -6.94
N LYS A 71 22.49 -7.00 -5.94
CA LYS A 71 23.65 -6.48 -5.20
C LYS A 71 24.85 -6.17 -6.10
N ASN A 72 25.05 -6.95 -7.16
CA ASN A 72 26.17 -6.78 -8.09
C ASN A 72 25.89 -5.78 -9.21
N SER A 73 24.62 -5.55 -9.56
CA SER A 73 24.23 -4.74 -10.72
C SER A 73 23.70 -3.35 -10.38
N PHE A 74 23.25 -3.09 -9.15
CA PHE A 74 22.67 -1.81 -8.76
C PHE A 74 23.36 -1.25 -7.50
N LYS A 75 23.59 0.07 -7.50
CA LYS A 75 24.01 0.78 -6.27
C LYS A 75 22.91 0.67 -5.24
N LYS A 76 23.28 0.39 -3.98
CA LYS A 76 22.30 0.32 -2.90
C LYS A 76 21.82 1.72 -2.55
N LEU A 77 20.62 1.81 -2.00
CA LEU A 77 20.10 3.06 -1.46
C LEU A 77 21.03 3.63 -0.36
N SER A 78 21.75 2.76 0.35
CA SER A 78 22.82 3.14 1.30
C SER A 78 23.99 3.89 0.65
N ASP A 79 24.17 3.74 -0.65
CA ASP A 79 25.26 4.35 -1.42
C ASP A 79 24.81 5.67 -2.08
N MET A 80 23.51 6.00 -1.99
CA MET A 80 22.97 7.30 -2.37
C MET A 80 22.97 8.20 -1.14
N THR A 81 23.87 9.18 -1.13
CA THR A 81 23.83 10.28 -0.17
C THR A 81 22.59 11.13 -0.45
N THR A 82 21.60 10.93 0.42
CA THR A 82 20.47 11.83 0.69
C THR A 82 19.22 11.64 -0.19
N LEU A 83 18.57 10.49 -0.04
CA LEU A 83 17.10 10.48 -0.01
C LEU A 83 16.69 10.77 1.43
N THR A 84 16.44 12.04 1.76
CA THR A 84 15.78 12.39 3.03
C THR A 84 14.33 11.95 2.91
N LEU A 85 14.08 10.65 3.12
CA LEU A 85 12.79 10.25 3.65
C LEU A 85 12.70 11.00 4.98
N ALA A 86 11.87 12.04 5.03
CA ALA A 86 11.60 12.72 6.28
C ALA A 86 11.24 11.64 7.31
N LYS A 87 11.75 11.76 8.54
CA LYS A 87 11.36 10.84 9.62
C LYS A 87 9.83 10.67 9.55
N PRO A 88 9.32 9.43 9.63
CA PRO A 88 7.88 9.20 9.61
C PRO A 88 7.21 10.20 10.52
N ALA A 89 6.22 10.90 9.99
CA ALA A 89 5.54 11.95 10.74
C ALA A 89 5.16 11.40 12.12
N LEU A 90 5.55 12.10 13.20
CA LEU A 90 5.10 11.77 14.55
C LEU A 90 3.59 12.04 14.62
N VAL A 91 2.84 11.06 14.17
CA VAL A 91 1.43 10.86 14.48
C VAL A 91 1.46 9.84 15.62
N GLY A 92 0.71 10.06 16.70
CA GLY A 92 0.70 9.14 17.85
C GLY A 92 0.34 7.69 17.49
N ASN A 93 -0.15 7.47 16.26
CA ASN A 93 -0.47 6.18 15.68
C ASN A 93 0.42 5.89 14.46
N ASN A 94 1.23 4.83 14.54
CA ASN A 94 2.18 4.41 13.49
C ASN A 94 1.72 3.17 12.70
N SER A 95 0.47 2.74 12.85
CA SER A 95 -0.06 1.54 12.15
C SER A 95 0.04 1.66 10.62
N PHE A 96 0.10 2.87 10.08
CA PHE A 96 0.28 3.13 8.65
C PHE A 96 1.60 2.62 8.05
N GLN A 97 2.63 2.34 8.86
CA GLN A 97 3.94 1.87 8.36
C GLN A 97 3.86 0.54 7.60
N GLY A 98 2.87 -0.31 7.91
CA GLY A 98 2.60 -1.56 7.19
C GLY A 98 1.78 -1.40 5.91
N CYS A 99 1.42 -0.17 5.52
CA CYS A 99 0.57 0.06 4.35
C CYS A 99 1.31 -0.25 3.04
N TYR A 100 0.75 -1.16 2.21
CA TYR A 100 1.21 -1.43 0.85
C TYR A 100 0.34 -0.77 -0.24
N SER A 101 -0.43 0.28 0.11
CA SER A 101 -1.22 1.08 -0.83
C SER A 101 -2.24 0.30 -1.68
N CYS A 102 -2.92 -0.69 -1.09
CA CYS A 102 -3.94 -1.50 -1.77
C CYS A 102 -5.22 -0.76 -2.19
N GLN A 103 -5.37 0.51 -1.81
CA GLN A 103 -6.51 1.39 -2.10
C GLN A 103 -7.87 0.93 -1.54
N ARG A 104 -7.93 -0.16 -0.77
CA ARG A 104 -9.19 -0.68 -0.22
C ARG A 104 -9.91 0.34 0.66
N CYS A 105 -9.18 1.08 1.48
CA CYS A 105 -9.72 2.15 2.31
C CYS A 105 -10.41 3.25 1.50
N THR A 106 -9.99 3.46 0.25
CA THR A 106 -10.59 4.43 -0.66
C THR A 106 -11.85 3.86 -1.30
N ASN A 107 -11.77 2.63 -1.83
CA ASN A 107 -12.89 2.00 -2.53
C ASN A 107 -14.08 1.69 -1.62
N ILE A 108 -13.85 1.44 -0.33
CA ILE A 108 -14.91 1.19 0.66
C ILE A 108 -15.51 2.48 1.22
N CYS A 109 -14.85 3.64 1.04
CA CYS A 109 -15.23 4.87 1.71
C CYS A 109 -16.51 5.46 1.10
N PRO A 110 -17.60 5.65 1.88
CA PRO A 110 -18.82 6.25 1.36
C PRO A 110 -18.60 7.70 0.93
N VAL A 111 -17.75 8.45 1.64
CA VAL A 111 -17.42 9.85 1.31
C VAL A 111 -16.76 9.96 -0.07
N VAL A 112 -15.82 9.07 -0.38
CA VAL A 112 -15.18 9.03 -1.71
C VAL A 112 -16.21 8.71 -2.79
N ARG A 113 -17.16 7.80 -2.52
CA ARG A 113 -18.18 7.38 -3.48
C ARG A 113 -19.29 8.41 -3.72
N LEU A 114 -19.34 9.51 -2.96
CA LEU A 114 -20.31 10.59 -3.15
C LEU A 114 -19.97 11.50 -4.34
N TYR A 115 -18.72 11.50 -4.80
CA TYR A 115 -18.25 12.42 -5.83
C TYR A 115 -17.87 11.70 -7.11
N ASP A 116 -18.17 12.31 -8.26
CA ASP A 116 -17.76 11.79 -9.57
C ASP A 116 -16.24 11.90 -9.77
N ASN A 117 -15.64 13.01 -9.30
CA ASN A 117 -14.19 13.22 -9.31
C ASN A 117 -13.66 13.45 -7.88
N PRO A 118 -13.50 12.39 -7.07
CA PRO A 118 -13.22 12.53 -5.65
C PRO A 118 -11.85 13.13 -5.35
N ALA A 119 -10.85 12.96 -6.22
CA ALA A 119 -9.51 13.54 -6.01
C ALA A 119 -9.53 15.07 -6.06
N GLU A 120 -10.33 15.66 -6.95
CA GLU A 120 -10.48 17.11 -7.07
C GLU A 120 -11.28 17.72 -5.91
N GLN A 121 -12.28 16.98 -5.41
CA GLN A 121 -13.16 17.45 -4.34
C GLN A 121 -12.54 17.29 -2.94
N LEU A 122 -11.72 16.25 -2.74
CA LEU A 122 -11.21 15.85 -1.43
C LEU A 122 -9.70 16.13 -1.25
N ASP A 123 -9.02 16.63 -2.29
CA ASP A 123 -7.57 16.81 -2.43
C ASP A 123 -6.76 15.52 -2.45
N MET A 124 -7.05 14.61 -1.52
CA MET A 124 -6.40 13.33 -1.39
C MET A 124 -7.40 12.26 -0.98
N LEU A 125 -7.25 11.08 -1.56
CA LEU A 125 -8.01 9.90 -1.18
C LEU A 125 -7.40 9.25 0.07
N PRO A 126 -8.14 8.42 0.83
CA PRO A 126 -7.65 7.84 2.07
C PRO A 126 -6.30 7.13 1.96
N HIS A 127 -6.06 6.39 0.88
CA HIS A 127 -4.77 5.71 0.69
C HIS A 127 -3.61 6.69 0.43
N GLN A 128 -3.88 7.84 -0.19
CA GLN A 128 -2.90 8.89 -0.48
C GLN A 128 -2.50 9.62 0.81
N ILE A 129 -3.44 9.86 1.72
CA ILE A 129 -3.14 10.41 3.05
C ILE A 129 -2.18 9.49 3.80
N ILE A 130 -2.50 8.19 3.87
CA ILE A 130 -1.66 7.19 4.54
C ILE A 130 -0.26 7.13 3.91
N PHE A 131 -0.18 7.19 2.58
CA PHE A 131 1.10 7.28 1.88
C PHE A 131 1.89 8.56 2.22
N SER A 132 1.20 9.72 2.27
CA SER A 132 1.80 11.02 2.65
C SER A 132 2.44 10.95 4.03
N LEU A 133 1.80 10.28 5.00
CA LEU A 133 2.37 10.05 6.32
C LEU A 133 3.60 9.13 6.29
N GLY A 134 3.56 8.08 5.46
CA GLY A 134 4.67 7.15 5.24
C GLY A 134 5.94 7.83 4.74
N ILE A 135 5.80 8.88 3.92
CA ILE A 135 6.92 9.69 3.43
C ILE A 135 7.25 10.92 4.31
N GLY A 136 6.59 11.04 5.48
CA GLY A 136 6.84 12.11 6.46
C GLY A 136 6.12 13.44 6.19
N ASN A 137 5.27 13.52 5.16
CA ASN A 137 4.52 14.73 4.80
C ASN A 137 3.23 14.84 5.63
N LYS A 138 3.37 15.15 6.92
CA LYS A 138 2.24 15.36 7.85
C LYS A 138 1.38 16.55 7.45
N GLU A 139 2.00 17.64 7.02
CA GLU A 139 1.32 18.91 6.75
C GLU A 139 0.32 18.80 5.61
N ILE A 140 0.73 18.17 4.51
CA ILE A 140 -0.16 17.90 3.37
C ILE A 140 -1.33 17.00 3.79
N ALA A 141 -1.06 15.99 4.63
CA ALA A 141 -2.09 15.12 5.20
C ALA A 141 -3.11 15.88 6.08
N MET A 142 -2.65 16.82 6.91
CA MET A 142 -3.50 17.65 7.76
C MET A 142 -4.33 18.67 6.96
N GLY A 143 -3.81 19.15 5.83
CA GLY A 143 -4.49 20.13 4.98
C GLY A 143 -5.58 19.56 4.07
N SER A 144 -5.67 18.24 3.90
CA SER A 144 -6.60 17.63 2.94
C SER A 144 -8.07 17.70 3.37
N ARG A 145 -8.96 18.10 2.46
CA ARG A 145 -10.42 18.07 2.67
C ARG A 145 -10.97 16.69 3.02
N MET A 146 -10.30 15.61 2.63
CA MET A 146 -10.71 14.24 2.97
C MET A 146 -10.69 13.97 4.47
N ILE A 147 -9.71 14.48 5.23
CA ILE A 147 -9.74 14.26 6.68
C ILE A 147 -10.96 14.97 7.29
N TRP A 148 -11.29 16.17 6.83
CA TRP A 148 -12.42 16.97 7.32
C TRP A 148 -13.78 16.41 6.89
N SER A 149 -13.85 15.82 5.70
CA SER A 149 -15.06 15.17 5.17
C SER A 149 -15.29 13.77 5.75
N CYS A 150 -14.32 13.21 6.47
CA CYS A 150 -14.43 11.87 7.04
C CYS A 150 -15.59 11.77 8.05
N SER A 151 -16.51 10.84 7.79
CA SER A 151 -17.68 10.54 8.63
C SER A 151 -17.42 9.62 9.82
N THR A 152 -16.16 9.26 10.07
CA THR A 152 -15.74 8.38 11.18
C THR A 152 -16.54 7.07 11.27
N CYS A 153 -16.87 6.47 10.12
CA CYS A 153 -17.66 5.25 10.02
C CYS A 153 -16.87 3.93 10.17
N TYR A 154 -15.54 3.99 10.36
CA TYR A 154 -14.65 2.84 10.59
C TYR A 154 -14.51 1.78 9.48
N LEU A 155 -15.29 1.83 8.40
CA LEU A 155 -15.21 0.87 7.29
C LEU A 155 -13.80 0.69 6.70
N CYS A 156 -13.02 1.77 6.61
CA CYS A 156 -11.66 1.70 6.08
C CYS A 156 -10.70 0.90 6.98
N GLN A 157 -10.89 0.95 8.30
CA GLN A 157 -10.09 0.29 9.31
C GLN A 157 -10.47 -1.19 9.43
N GLU A 158 -11.76 -1.49 9.55
CA GLU A 158 -12.28 -2.87 9.62
C GLU A 158 -11.93 -3.70 8.37
N HIS A 159 -11.87 -3.07 7.20
CA HIS A 159 -11.55 -3.75 5.96
C HIS A 159 -10.06 -3.72 5.58
N CYS A 160 -9.20 -3.08 6.38
CA CYS A 160 -7.78 -2.98 6.08
C CYS A 160 -7.05 -4.31 6.32
N PRO A 161 -6.42 -4.92 5.30
CA PRO A 161 -5.70 -6.19 5.47
C PRO A 161 -4.43 -6.06 6.34
N ASN A 162 -3.87 -4.86 6.48
CA ASN A 162 -2.72 -4.59 7.35
C ASN A 162 -3.12 -3.99 8.70
N GLN A 163 -4.42 -3.95 9.02
CA GLN A 163 -4.91 -3.42 10.30
C GLN A 163 -4.45 -1.97 10.57
N VAL A 164 -4.35 -1.16 9.49
CA VAL A 164 -4.09 0.28 9.63
C VAL A 164 -5.30 0.91 10.29
N GLU A 165 -5.07 1.71 11.32
CA GLU A 165 -6.09 2.39 12.10
C GLU A 165 -6.43 3.75 11.46
N LEU A 166 -6.93 3.72 10.22
CA LEU A 166 -7.11 4.92 9.40
C LEU A 166 -8.01 5.97 10.07
N THR A 167 -9.09 5.53 10.74
CA THR A 167 -10.04 6.46 11.37
C THR A 167 -9.38 7.20 12.52
N ASP A 168 -8.63 6.48 13.35
CA ASP A 168 -7.92 7.04 14.50
C ASP A 168 -6.76 7.96 14.04
N ILE A 169 -6.07 7.58 12.96
CA ILE A 169 -5.09 8.45 12.29
C ILE A 169 -5.75 9.76 11.82
N PHE A 170 -6.91 9.69 11.16
CA PHE A 170 -7.60 10.89 10.67
C PHE A 170 -8.06 11.78 11.83
N TYR A 171 -8.53 11.18 12.93
CA TYR A 171 -8.87 11.90 14.15
C TYR A 171 -7.65 12.64 14.72
N ASN A 172 -6.51 11.97 14.80
CA ASN A 172 -5.25 12.58 15.25
C ASN A 172 -4.78 13.72 14.33
N LEU A 173 -4.97 13.59 13.01
CA LEU A 173 -4.65 14.66 12.06
C LEU A 173 -5.56 15.88 12.22
N LYS A 174 -6.87 15.69 12.46
CA LYS A 174 -7.80 16.79 12.76
C LYS A 174 -7.35 17.55 14.01
N ASN A 175 -7.06 16.84 15.10
CA ASN A 175 -6.62 17.47 16.35
C ASN A 175 -5.28 18.20 16.18
N ALA A 176 -4.33 17.60 15.45
CA ALA A 176 -3.06 18.25 15.15
C ALA A 176 -3.23 19.51 14.29
N ALA A 177 -4.15 19.50 13.32
CA ALA A 177 -4.47 20.67 12.50
C ALA A 177 -5.08 21.81 13.35
N ILE A 178 -6.03 21.50 14.24
CA ILE A 178 -6.63 22.50 15.15
C ILE A 178 -5.56 23.09 16.06
N SER A 179 -4.77 22.25 16.73
CA SER A 179 -3.70 22.71 17.63
C SER A 179 -2.68 23.60 16.92
N LYS A 180 -2.35 23.30 15.65
CA LYS A 180 -1.48 24.14 14.83
C LYS A 180 -2.08 25.52 14.53
N ILE A 181 -3.39 25.59 14.27
CA ILE A 181 -4.11 26.86 14.03
C ILE A 181 -4.14 27.70 15.32
N GLU A 182 -4.45 27.07 16.45
CA GLU A 182 -4.52 27.75 17.76
C GLU A 182 -3.15 28.28 18.23
N SER A 183 -2.06 27.59 17.88
CA SER A 183 -0.69 28.03 18.21
C SER A 183 -0.13 29.13 17.31
N GLY A 184 -0.94 29.71 16.40
CA GLY A 184 -0.53 30.81 15.54
C GLY A 184 0.38 30.39 14.38
N GLY A 185 0.33 29.12 13.96
CA GLY A 185 1.01 28.64 12.77
C GLY A 185 0.40 29.25 11.50
N ASN A 186 0.83 30.46 11.15
CA ASN A 186 0.52 31.10 9.89
C ASN A 186 1.06 30.26 8.72
N ALA A 187 0.23 30.17 7.68
CA ALA A 187 0.51 29.54 6.39
C ALA A 187 1.74 30.15 5.68
#